data_AF-A0A1V5N5J7-F1
#
_entry.id   AF-A0A1V5N5J7-F1
#
_cell.length_a   1.000
_cell.length_b   1.000
_cell.length_c   1.000
_cell.angle_alpha   90.00
_cell.angle_beta   90.00
_cell.angle_gamma   90.00
#
_symmetry.space_group_name_H-M   'P 1'
#
loop_
_entity.id
_entity.type
_entity.pdbx_description
1 polymer ?
#
loop_
_entity_poly.entity_id
_entity_poly.type
_entity_poly.pdbx_seq_one_letter_code
_entity_poly.pdbx_strand_id
1 'polypeptide(L)'
;MGVCSVFHNNHAVITCPTRFRNPFDSYINKPSSKFIWTSGYNSPKPDYLSSSRKRLIPQMLYKGGIFQTWNKKQTVVLQKSFFDTLPKLPTVTKANADIAWFLYDLVLDKTTKQYNLTLIETIYTEFEAVLFRVTTPEPGKMEDFVNILQDRLDERLEGNSPDVPSLKDIISN
;
A
#
# COMPACT_ATOMS: atom_id res chain seq x y z
N MET A 1 12.99 -4.20 -3.79
CA MET A 1 12.74 -3.14 -2.79
C MET A 1 13.53 -1.91 -3.21
N GLY A 2 12.93 -0.72 -3.17
CA GLY A 2 13.70 0.50 -3.44
C GLY A 2 14.53 0.82 -2.20
N VAL A 3 15.85 0.85 -2.34
CA VAL A 3 16.73 1.31 -1.25
C VAL A 3 16.45 2.81 -1.07
N CYS A 4 15.94 3.19 0.10
CA CYS A 4 15.57 4.57 0.38
C CYS A 4 16.75 5.41 0.89
N SER A 5 17.83 4.78 1.33
CA SER A 5 19.07 5.44 1.72
C SER A 5 20.27 4.50 1.55
N VAL A 6 21.38 5.06 1.10
CA VAL A 6 22.67 4.39 0.91
C VAL A 6 23.73 5.16 1.70
N PHE A 7 24.62 4.47 2.40
CA PHE A 7 25.78 5.11 3.00
C PHE A 7 26.87 5.29 1.95
N HIS A 8 27.25 6.54 1.70
CA HIS A 8 28.40 6.88 0.86
C HIS A 8 29.38 7.71 1.69
N ASN A 9 30.63 7.23 1.82
CA ASN A 9 31.69 7.89 2.59
C ASN A 9 31.28 8.28 4.01
N ASN A 10 30.65 7.36 4.76
CA ASN A 10 30.09 7.59 6.11
C ASN A 10 28.92 8.59 6.19
N HIS A 11 28.39 9.08 5.07
CA HIS A 11 27.23 9.97 5.04
C HIS A 11 26.00 9.22 4.49
N ALA A 12 24.86 9.34 5.16
CA ALA A 12 23.61 8.77 4.68
C ALA A 12 23.06 9.60 3.50
N VAL A 13 23.00 9.00 2.32
CA VAL A 13 22.48 9.62 1.09
C VAL A 13 21.13 9.00 0.77
N ILE A 14 20.07 9.83 0.73
CA ILE A 14 18.73 9.38 0.38
C ILE A 14 18.60 9.25 -1.13
N THR A 15 18.33 8.04 -1.60
CA THR A 15 18.16 7.70 -3.02
C THR A 15 16.69 7.69 -3.46
N CYS A 16 15.74 7.96 -2.55
CA CYS A 16 14.32 8.07 -2.89
C CYS A 16 13.96 9.55 -3.22
N PRO A 17 13.80 9.93 -4.50
CA PRO A 17 14.05 11.32 -4.91
C PRO A 17 12.98 12.35 -4.50
N THR A 18 11.74 11.95 -4.21
CA THR A 18 10.61 12.91 -4.19
C THR A 18 9.85 13.01 -2.87
N ARG A 19 9.61 11.93 -2.14
CA ARG A 19 8.71 11.97 -0.97
C ARG A 19 9.39 12.25 0.38
N PHE A 20 10.66 11.89 0.50
CA PHE A 20 11.38 11.99 1.78
C PHE A 20 12.38 13.14 1.85
N ARG A 21 12.61 13.85 0.74
CA ARG A 21 13.62 14.91 0.66
C ARG A 21 13.31 16.10 1.56
N ASN A 22 12.23 16.84 1.30
CA ASN A 22 11.89 18.04 2.09
C ASN A 22 11.72 17.75 3.59
N PRO A 23 11.05 16.65 3.99
CA PRO A 23 10.94 16.31 5.39
C PRO A 23 12.32 16.04 6.02
N PHE A 24 13.18 15.29 5.34
CA PHE A 24 14.51 14.95 5.86
C PHE A 24 15.45 16.15 5.93
N ASP A 25 15.41 17.04 4.92
CA ASP A 25 16.18 18.30 4.93
C ASP A 25 15.78 19.16 6.13
N SER A 26 14.49 19.20 6.48
CA SER A 26 14.01 19.89 7.70
C SER A 26 14.60 19.29 8.98
N TYR A 27 14.70 17.96 9.06
CA TYR A 27 15.32 17.27 10.19
C TYR A 27 16.84 17.52 10.27
N ILE A 28 17.57 17.41 9.16
CA ILE A 28 19.03 17.60 9.13
C ILE A 28 19.42 19.03 9.52
N ASN A 29 18.64 20.03 9.13
CA ASN A 29 18.89 21.42 9.51
C ASN A 29 18.69 21.67 11.01
N LYS A 30 17.79 20.93 11.67
CA LYS A 30 17.50 21.06 13.10
C LYS A 30 17.23 19.69 13.74
N PRO A 31 18.27 18.86 13.94
CA PRO A 31 18.10 17.52 14.47
C PRO A 31 17.64 17.62 15.92
N SER A 32 16.48 17.03 16.22
CA SER A 32 15.88 17.04 17.54
C SER A 32 15.18 15.72 17.80
N SER A 33 15.29 15.22 19.03
CA SER A 33 14.54 14.06 19.49
C SER A 33 13.03 14.29 19.55
N LYS A 34 12.60 15.56 19.49
CA LYS A 34 11.20 16.00 19.42
C LYS A 34 10.80 16.45 18.02
N PHE A 35 11.54 16.05 16.99
CA PHE A 35 11.19 16.41 15.63
C PHE A 35 9.84 15.79 15.25
N ILE A 36 8.93 16.64 14.80
CA ILE A 36 7.59 16.25 14.34
C ILE A 36 7.53 16.58 12.86
N TRP A 37 7.13 15.61 12.04
CA TRP A 37 6.85 15.84 10.64
C TRP A 37 5.71 16.86 10.52
N THR A 38 5.95 17.99 9.87
CA THR A 38 4.89 18.94 9.55
C THR A 38 3.88 18.27 8.62
N SER A 39 2.67 18.03 9.14
CA SER A 39 1.57 17.46 8.37
C SER A 39 1.09 18.47 7.31
N GLY A 40 1.40 18.20 6.05
CA GLY A 40 1.03 19.03 4.90
C GLY A 40 1.10 18.28 3.56
N TYR A 41 0.99 19.03 2.46
CA TYR A 41 1.21 18.52 1.10
C TYR A 41 2.60 17.86 1.01
N ASN A 42 2.69 16.62 0.52
CA ASN A 42 3.89 15.76 0.50
C ASN A 42 4.37 15.16 1.83
N SER A 43 3.52 15.06 2.85
CA SER A 43 3.87 14.26 4.04
C SER A 43 4.26 12.82 3.64
N PRO A 44 5.35 12.27 4.20
CA PRO A 44 5.75 10.90 3.94
C PRO A 44 4.67 9.96 4.48
N LYS A 45 4.12 9.14 3.60
CA LYS A 45 3.24 8.02 3.96
C LYS A 45 3.82 6.76 3.31
N PRO A 46 3.65 5.59 3.93
CA PRO A 46 3.98 4.35 3.25
C PRO A 46 3.10 4.18 2.01
N ASP A 47 3.71 3.97 0.83
CA ASP A 47 2.99 3.66 -0.41
C ASP A 47 2.84 2.13 -0.56
N TYR A 48 1.87 1.61 0.18
CA TYR A 48 1.52 0.20 0.20
C TYR A 48 0.70 -0.21 -1.02
N LEU A 49 -0.19 0.65 -1.52
CA LEU A 49 -1.05 0.36 -2.68
C LEU A 49 -0.26 0.12 -3.97
N SER A 50 0.76 0.94 -4.23
CA SER A 50 1.66 0.73 -5.37
C SER A 50 2.51 -0.52 -5.17
N SER A 51 2.97 -0.78 -3.94
CA SER A 51 3.82 -1.95 -3.62
C SER A 51 3.07 -3.27 -3.73
N SER A 52 1.80 -3.34 -3.31
CA SER A 52 0.97 -4.54 -3.45
C SER A 52 0.67 -4.81 -4.93
N ARG A 53 0.13 -3.83 -5.64
CA ARG A 53 -0.31 -3.97 -7.04
C ARG A 53 0.83 -4.16 -8.04
N LYS A 54 1.98 -3.51 -7.85
CA LYS A 54 3.10 -3.59 -8.82
C LYS A 54 4.10 -4.71 -8.52
N ARG A 55 4.13 -5.26 -7.30
CA ARG A 55 5.16 -6.21 -6.90
C ARG A 55 4.60 -7.48 -6.28
N LEU A 56 3.86 -7.39 -5.17
CA LEU A 56 3.37 -8.60 -4.49
C LEU A 56 2.45 -9.42 -5.40
N ILE A 57 1.42 -8.78 -5.93
CA ILE A 57 0.37 -9.44 -6.73
C ILE A 57 0.95 -10.10 -7.99
N PRO A 58 1.79 -9.41 -8.80
CA PRO A 58 2.47 -10.05 -9.92
C PRO A 58 3.33 -11.25 -9.52
N GLN A 59 4.09 -11.16 -8.41
CA GLN A 59 4.90 -12.29 -7.96
C GLN A 59 4.03 -13.50 -7.57
N MET A 60 2.90 -13.27 -6.89
CA MET A 60 1.95 -14.34 -6.56
C MET A 60 1.30 -14.95 -7.80
N LEU A 61 0.91 -14.14 -8.79
CA LEU A 61 0.37 -14.61 -10.06
C LEU A 61 1.37 -15.51 -10.80
N TYR A 62 2.58 -15.01 -11.06
CA TYR A 62 3.55 -15.72 -11.90
C TYR A 62 4.20 -16.90 -11.20
N LYS A 63 4.65 -16.73 -9.96
CA LYS A 63 5.35 -17.80 -9.23
C LYS A 63 4.39 -18.69 -8.49
N GLY A 64 3.32 -18.13 -7.92
CA GLY A 64 2.36 -18.90 -7.15
C GLY A 64 1.57 -19.90 -8.00
N GLY A 65 1.25 -19.57 -9.26
CA GLY A 65 0.62 -20.53 -10.18
C GLY A 65 1.51 -21.75 -10.47
N ILE A 66 2.83 -21.55 -10.55
CA ILE A 66 3.79 -22.65 -10.72
C ILE A 66 3.82 -23.53 -9.46
N PHE A 67 3.93 -22.90 -8.28
CA PHE A 67 3.95 -23.64 -7.02
C PHE A 67 2.65 -24.40 -6.75
N GLN A 68 1.50 -23.84 -7.13
CA GLN A 68 0.20 -24.50 -7.05
C GLN A 68 0.17 -25.75 -7.94
N THR A 69 0.62 -25.64 -9.20
CA THR A 69 0.72 -26.78 -10.12
C THR A 69 1.61 -27.90 -9.57
N TRP A 70 2.66 -27.55 -8.82
CA TRP A 70 3.56 -28.51 -8.18
C TRP A 70 3.06 -29.03 -6.81
N ASN A 71 1.87 -28.62 -6.38
CA ASN A 71 1.29 -28.92 -5.08
C ASN A 71 2.25 -28.56 -3.92
N LYS A 72 2.92 -27.41 -4.03
CA LYS A 72 3.85 -26.89 -3.03
C LYS A 72 3.21 -25.74 -2.25
N LYS A 73 3.20 -25.88 -0.93
CA LYS A 73 2.76 -24.81 -0.01
C LYS A 73 3.72 -23.62 -0.08
N GLN A 74 3.15 -22.43 -0.02
CA GLN A 74 3.85 -21.16 -0.13
C GLN A 74 3.84 -20.42 1.21
N THR A 75 4.87 -19.62 1.42
CA THR A 75 5.01 -18.79 2.61
C THR A 75 5.34 -17.38 2.19
N VAL A 76 4.56 -16.43 2.69
CA VAL A 76 4.72 -15.01 2.40
C VAL A 76 4.93 -14.25 3.71
N VAL A 77 6.03 -13.53 3.80
CA VAL A 77 6.40 -12.77 5.00
C VAL A 77 6.21 -11.28 4.72
N LEU A 78 5.35 -10.62 5.49
CA LEU A 78 5.00 -9.21 5.28
C LEU A 78 4.90 -8.46 6.60
N GLN A 79 4.98 -7.13 6.53
CA GLN A 79 4.59 -6.30 7.65
C GLN A 79 3.06 -6.30 7.82
N LYS A 80 2.57 -6.35 9.05
CA LYS A 80 1.13 -6.33 9.37
C LYS A 80 0.42 -5.13 8.75
N SER A 81 1.00 -3.94 8.88
CA SER A 81 0.45 -2.71 8.29
C SER A 81 0.33 -2.76 6.76
N PHE A 82 1.20 -3.51 6.09
CA PHE A 82 1.12 -3.68 4.63
C PHE A 82 0.02 -4.68 4.26
N PHE A 83 -0.07 -5.80 4.99
CA PHE A 83 -1.13 -6.79 4.80
C PHE A 83 -2.53 -6.19 4.99
N ASP A 84 -2.68 -5.29 5.97
CA ASP A 84 -3.95 -4.61 6.27
C ASP A 84 -4.44 -3.67 5.15
N THR A 85 -3.56 -3.34 4.19
CA THR A 85 -3.97 -2.59 2.98
C THR A 85 -4.49 -3.49 1.85
N LEU A 86 -4.33 -4.80 1.96
CA LEU A 86 -4.86 -5.75 1.00
C LEU A 86 -6.38 -5.88 1.21
N PRO A 87 -7.15 -6.24 0.16
CA PRO A 87 -8.53 -6.63 0.34
C PRO A 87 -8.63 -7.76 1.37
N LYS A 88 -9.72 -7.82 2.13
CA LYS A 88 -9.95 -8.93 3.07
C LYS A 88 -9.86 -10.26 2.34
N LEU A 89 -8.87 -11.07 2.71
CA LEU A 89 -8.60 -12.37 2.12
C LEU A 89 -9.39 -13.46 2.86
N PRO A 90 -10.01 -14.41 2.15
CA PRO A 90 -10.67 -15.55 2.77
C PRO A 90 -9.64 -16.44 3.47
N THR A 91 -9.93 -16.83 4.71
CA THR A 91 -9.01 -17.60 5.56
C THR A 91 -9.52 -19.03 5.73
N VAL A 92 -8.57 -19.97 5.84
CA VAL A 92 -8.83 -21.40 6.01
C VAL A 92 -7.97 -21.99 7.13
N THR A 93 -8.17 -23.26 7.46
CA THR A 93 -7.31 -23.95 8.42
C THR A 93 -5.93 -24.26 7.81
N LYS A 94 -4.91 -24.41 8.66
CA LYS A 94 -3.54 -24.74 8.24
C LYS A 94 -3.44 -25.99 7.36
N ALA A 95 -4.31 -26.99 7.59
CA ALA A 95 -4.33 -28.23 6.82
C ALA A 95 -4.68 -27.95 5.34
N ASN A 96 -5.70 -27.12 5.13
CA ASN A 96 -6.27 -26.80 3.82
C ASN A 96 -5.57 -25.61 3.13
N ALA A 97 -4.58 -25.00 3.78
CA ALA A 97 -3.92 -23.80 3.28
C ALA A 97 -2.85 -24.11 2.22
N ASP A 98 -2.89 -23.34 1.14
CA ASP A 98 -1.83 -23.25 0.12
C ASP A 98 -0.79 -22.20 0.47
N ILE A 99 -1.23 -21.11 1.10
CA ILE A 99 -0.37 -19.97 1.48
C ILE A 99 -0.46 -19.76 2.99
N ALA A 100 0.71 -19.62 3.62
CA ALA A 100 0.84 -19.11 4.99
C ALA A 100 1.45 -17.69 4.96
N TRP A 101 0.74 -16.74 5.53
CA TRP A 101 1.14 -15.34 5.66
C TRP A 101 1.68 -15.10 7.07
N PHE A 102 2.97 -14.82 7.18
CA PHE A 102 3.59 -14.47 8.45
C PHE A 102 3.66 -12.96 8.56
N LEU A 103 2.87 -12.41 9.46
CA LEU A 103 2.69 -10.98 9.63
C LEU A 103 3.57 -10.50 10.77
N TYR A 104 4.57 -9.70 10.44
CA TYR A 104 5.51 -9.13 11.40
C TYR A 104 5.21 -7.66 11.66
N ASP A 105 5.61 -7.19 12.83
CA ASP A 105 5.68 -5.76 13.12
C ASP A 105 6.90 -5.44 13.99
N LEU A 106 7.20 -4.15 14.09
CA LEU A 106 8.29 -3.64 14.90
C LEU A 106 7.76 -3.31 16.30
N VAL A 107 8.08 -4.17 17.27
CA VAL A 107 7.69 -3.97 18.67
C VAL A 107 8.86 -3.39 19.45
N LEU A 108 8.64 -2.26 20.13
CA LEU A 108 9.67 -1.62 20.95
C LEU A 108 9.94 -2.47 22.19
N ASP A 109 11.16 -2.97 22.31
CA ASP A 109 11.66 -3.54 23.55
C ASP A 109 12.06 -2.41 24.50
N LYS A 110 11.36 -2.33 25.63
CA LYS A 110 11.54 -1.29 26.65
C LYS A 110 12.90 -1.37 27.33
N THR A 111 13.55 -2.54 27.33
CA THR A 111 14.82 -2.79 28.01
C THR A 111 15.98 -2.30 27.15
N THR A 112 16.02 -2.75 25.90
CA THR A 112 17.08 -2.40 24.94
C THR A 112 16.84 -1.06 24.23
N LYS A 113 15.62 -0.52 24.33
CA LYS A 113 15.13 0.65 23.57
C LYS A 113 15.27 0.48 22.06
N GLN A 114 15.20 -0.77 21.59
CA GLN A 114 15.28 -1.12 20.17
C GLN A 114 13.97 -1.75 19.70
N TYR A 115 13.67 -1.57 18.42
CA TYR A 115 12.51 -2.21 17.80
C TYR A 115 12.90 -3.60 17.31
N ASN A 116 12.19 -4.62 17.80
CA ASN A 116 12.39 -6.00 17.42
C ASN A 116 11.31 -6.44 16.42
N LEU A 117 11.74 -7.08 15.34
CA LEU A 117 10.85 -7.67 14.36
C LEU A 117 10.16 -8.90 14.99
N THR A 118 8.88 -8.75 15.29
CA THR A 118 8.11 -9.75 16.05
C THR A 118 6.99 -10.29 15.18
N LEU A 119 6.83 -11.62 15.17
CA LEU A 119 5.70 -12.27 14.51
C LEU A 119 4.43 -11.95 15.30
N ILE A 120 3.52 -11.21 14.69
CA ILE A 120 2.25 -10.80 15.31
C ILE A 120 1.17 -11.85 15.05
N GLU A 121 1.08 -12.33 13.81
CA GLU A 121 -0.02 -13.21 13.39
C GLU A 121 0.43 -14.10 12.25
N THR A 122 -0.17 -15.30 12.14
CA THR A 122 -0.06 -16.14 10.96
C THR A 122 -1.44 -16.38 10.37
N ILE A 123 -1.63 -16.00 9.11
CA ILE A 123 -2.90 -16.17 8.39
C ILE A 123 -2.74 -17.25 7.33
N TYR A 124 -3.75 -18.08 7.16
CA TYR A 124 -3.75 -19.20 6.23
C TYR A 124 -4.83 -19.01 5.17
N THR A 125 -4.47 -19.15 3.89
CA THR A 125 -5.39 -18.90 2.76
C THR A 125 -5.19 -19.92 1.65
N GLU A 126 -6.24 -20.14 0.85
CA GLU A 126 -6.15 -20.88 -0.43
C GLU A 126 -5.60 -19.98 -1.54
N PHE A 127 -4.83 -20.55 -2.47
CA PHE A 127 -4.18 -19.78 -3.53
C PHE A 127 -5.21 -19.14 -4.47
N GLU A 128 -6.19 -19.93 -4.93
CA GLU A 128 -7.22 -19.46 -5.87
C GLU A 128 -8.10 -18.38 -5.27
N ALA A 129 -8.50 -18.56 -4.01
CA ALA A 129 -9.36 -17.62 -3.31
C ALA A 129 -8.69 -16.26 -3.08
N VAL A 130 -7.38 -16.26 -2.76
CA VAL A 130 -6.59 -15.02 -2.72
C VAL A 130 -6.51 -14.39 -4.09
N LEU A 131 -6.18 -15.18 -5.11
CA LEU A 131 -5.98 -14.66 -6.45
C LEU A 131 -7.24 -13.98 -6.97
N PHE A 132 -8.37 -14.67 -6.86
CA PHE A 132 -9.69 -14.14 -7.22
C PHE A 132 -9.98 -12.83 -6.51
N ARG A 133 -9.76 -12.77 -5.19
CA ARG A 133 -10.04 -11.58 -4.37
C ARG A 133 -9.15 -10.39 -4.74
N VAL A 134 -7.92 -10.66 -5.14
CA VAL A 134 -6.92 -9.66 -5.50
C VAL A 134 -7.14 -9.11 -6.91
N THR A 135 -7.56 -9.95 -7.85
CA THR A 135 -7.78 -9.55 -9.25
C THR A 135 -9.17 -8.97 -9.48
N THR A 136 -10.13 -9.23 -8.59
CA THR A 136 -11.50 -8.74 -8.72
C THR A 136 -11.64 -7.39 -8.01
N PRO A 137 -11.85 -6.28 -8.74
CA PRO A 137 -12.11 -4.99 -8.12
C PRO A 137 -13.48 -5.03 -7.43
N GLU A 138 -13.56 -4.53 -6.20
CA GLU A 138 -14.87 -4.21 -5.63
C GLU A 138 -15.32 -2.86 -6.17
N PRO A 139 -16.49 -2.80 -6.85
CA PRO A 139 -17.03 -1.53 -7.28
C PRO A 139 -17.37 -0.70 -6.04
N GLY A 140 -16.87 0.53 -6.00
CA GLY A 140 -17.35 1.53 -5.04
C GLY A 140 -18.79 1.93 -5.36
N LYS A 141 -19.38 2.79 -4.52
CA LYS A 141 -20.69 3.38 -4.79
C LYS A 141 -20.62 4.17 -6.09
N MET A 142 -21.60 3.97 -6.97
CA MET A 142 -21.68 4.68 -8.25
C MET A 142 -21.82 6.18 -8.01
N GLU A 143 -22.57 6.55 -6.95
CA GLU A 143 -22.83 7.94 -6.59
C GLU A 143 -21.54 8.69 -6.23
N ASP A 144 -20.64 8.05 -5.46
CA ASP A 144 -19.35 8.65 -5.10
C ASP A 144 -18.48 8.89 -6.34
N PHE A 145 -18.52 7.96 -7.31
CA PHE A 145 -17.80 8.10 -8.57
C PHE A 145 -18.38 9.23 -9.44
N VAL A 146 -19.71 9.28 -9.57
CA VAL A 146 -20.40 10.32 -10.34
C VAL A 146 -20.16 11.71 -9.72
N ASN A 147 -20.19 11.83 -8.39
CA ASN A 147 -19.92 13.08 -7.70
C ASN A 147 -18.49 13.57 -7.98
N ILE A 148 -17.47 12.70 -7.89
CA ILE A 148 -16.09 13.07 -8.21
C ILE A 148 -15.94 13.51 -9.68
N LEU A 149 -16.68 12.87 -10.61
CA LEU A 149 -16.66 13.28 -12.01
C LEU A 149 -17.32 14.65 -12.21
N GLN A 150 -18.43 14.90 -11.52
CA GLN A 150 -19.13 16.19 -11.58
C GLN A 150 -18.26 17.30 -11.00
N ASP A 151 -17.64 17.10 -9.84
CA ASP A 151 -16.72 18.07 -9.22
C ASP A 151 -15.57 18.43 -10.17
N ARG A 152 -14.98 17.43 -10.84
CA ARG A 152 -13.91 17.66 -11.83
C ARG A 152 -14.39 18.32 -13.12
N LEU A 153 -15.64 18.08 -13.51
CA LEU A 153 -16.24 18.75 -14.65
C LEU A 153 -16.45 20.22 -14.31
N ASP A 154 -17.08 20.50 -13.16
CA ASP A 154 -17.36 21.84 -12.66
C ASP A 154 -16.07 22.65 -12.47
N GLU A 155 -15.01 22.07 -11.90
CA GLU A 155 -13.67 22.70 -11.80
C GLU A 155 -13.10 23.13 -13.18
N ARG A 156 -13.40 22.37 -14.24
CA ARG A 156 -12.97 22.71 -15.62
C ARG A 156 -13.89 23.73 -16.30
N LEU A 157 -15.14 23.77 -15.90
CA LEU A 157 -16.17 24.68 -16.42
C LEU A 157 -16.15 26.04 -15.74
N GLU A 158 -15.75 26.14 -14.47
CA GLU A 158 -15.52 27.43 -13.80
C GLU A 158 -14.41 28.28 -14.46
N GLY A 159 -13.62 27.68 -15.37
CA GLY A 159 -12.69 28.37 -16.25
C GLY A 159 -13.19 28.70 -17.67
N ASN A 160 -14.39 28.25 -18.08
CA ASN A 160 -14.96 28.45 -19.42
C ASN A 160 -16.49 28.64 -19.37
N SER A 161 -16.95 29.86 -19.73
CA SER A 161 -18.31 30.33 -20.15
C SER A 161 -19.56 29.45 -19.89
N PRO A 162 -20.71 30.04 -19.48
CA PRO A 162 -21.76 29.39 -18.68
C PRO A 162 -22.70 28.39 -19.39
N ASP A 163 -22.37 27.89 -20.59
CA ASP A 163 -23.29 27.13 -21.44
C ASP A 163 -22.94 25.62 -21.57
N VAL A 164 -22.29 25.00 -20.58
CA VAL A 164 -21.98 23.56 -20.67
C VAL A 164 -23.01 22.71 -19.91
N PRO A 165 -23.68 21.74 -20.56
CA PRO A 165 -24.66 20.86 -19.92
C PRO A 165 -24.05 19.96 -18.85
N SER A 166 -24.84 19.63 -17.82
CA SER A 166 -24.45 18.75 -16.73
C SER A 166 -24.45 17.28 -17.16
N LEU A 167 -23.57 16.45 -16.59
CA LEU A 167 -23.54 15.00 -16.85
C LEU A 167 -24.86 14.32 -16.49
N LYS A 168 -25.64 14.88 -15.54
CA LYS A 168 -26.98 14.37 -15.20
C LYS A 168 -27.94 14.46 -16.38
N ASP A 169 -27.79 15.44 -17.26
CA ASP A 169 -28.64 15.62 -18.43
C ASP A 169 -28.31 14.62 -19.54
N ILE A 170 -27.06 14.16 -19.60
CA ILE A 170 -26.56 13.20 -20.60
C ILE A 170 -26.90 11.76 -20.21
N ILE A 171 -26.88 11.44 -18.91
CA ILE A 171 -27.09 10.08 -18.39
C ILE A 171 -28.60 9.73 -18.29
N SER A 172 -29.47 10.75 -18.28
CA SER A 172 -30.92 10.56 -18.13
C SER A 172 -31.68 10.30 -19.45
N ASN A 173 -30.96 10.00 -20.54
CA ASN A 173 -31.51 9.77 -21.89
C ASN A 173 -31.20 8.37 -22.41
#